data_AF-A0A4U2ZRX9-F1
#
_entry.id   AF-A0A4U2ZRX9-F1
#
_cell.length_a   1.000
_cell.length_b   1.000
_cell.length_c   1.000
_cell.angle_alpha   90.00
_cell.angle_beta   90.00
_cell.angle_gamma   90.00
#
_symmetry.space_group_name_H-M   'P 1'
#
loop_
_entity.id
_entity.type
_entity.pdbx_description
1 polymer ?
#
loop_
_entity_poly.entity_id
_entity_poly.type
_entity_poly.pdbx_seq_one_letter_code
_entity_poly.pdbx_strand_id
1 'polypeptide(L)'
;VDCVFPYIRINIALDELGGLGTTITIRKNADHLRASEERMLSTNQASREMLDFLAAAVKAKMNILVAGATGTGKSEFMKYLASHIPKGKKKERTLVVEDNPELYLHRIFPEHHFVPMQCRASEVEENAI
;
A
#
# COMPACT_ATOMS: atom_id res chain seq x y z
N VAL A 1 20.59 4.38 -11.51
CA VAL A 1 20.62 3.98 -10.07
C VAL A 1 19.20 3.98 -9.54
N ASP A 2 18.78 2.92 -8.85
CA ASP A 2 17.50 2.86 -8.14
C ASP A 2 17.77 2.68 -6.66
N CYS A 3 17.25 3.59 -5.83
CA CYS A 3 17.41 3.51 -4.39
C CYS A 3 16.10 3.72 -3.65
N VAL A 4 15.97 3.00 -2.53
CA VAL A 4 14.77 2.97 -1.70
C VAL A 4 15.11 3.48 -0.31
N PHE A 5 14.52 4.62 0.04
CA PHE A 5 14.44 5.16 1.39
C PHE A 5 13.05 4.83 1.97
N PRO A 6 12.84 4.93 3.29
CA PRO A 6 11.63 4.42 3.95
C PRO A 6 10.28 4.83 3.34
N TYR A 7 10.18 6.01 2.72
CA TYR A 7 8.96 6.47 2.03
C TYR A 7 9.23 7.02 0.63
N ILE A 8 10.47 6.93 0.17
CA ILE A 8 10.92 7.62 -1.03
C ILE A 8 11.69 6.63 -1.88
N ARG A 9 11.27 6.47 -3.13
CA ARG A 9 12.08 5.83 -4.16
C ARG A 9 12.68 6.91 -5.04
N ILE A 10 13.97 6.79 -5.31
CA ILE A 10 14.68 7.70 -6.20
C ILE A 10 15.23 6.87 -7.35
N ASN A 11 14.86 7.26 -8.56
CA ASN A 11 15.44 6.75 -9.79
C ASN A 11 16.33 7.84 -10.40
N ILE A 12 17.58 7.49 -10.69
CA ILE A 12 18.56 8.38 -11.31
C ILE A 12 18.97 7.76 -12.64
N ALA A 13 18.73 8.46 -13.73
CA ALA A 13 19.26 8.14 -15.05
C ALA A 13 20.42 9.10 -15.36
N LEU A 14 21.60 8.54 -15.62
CA LEU A 14 22.80 9.31 -15.94
C LEU A 14 22.72 9.85 -17.38
N ASP A 15 23.51 10.88 -17.65
CA ASP A 15 23.57 11.55 -18.97
C ASP A 15 23.83 10.58 -20.12
N GLU A 16 24.70 9.58 -19.91
CA GLU A 16 25.02 8.53 -20.90
C GLU A 16 23.78 7.73 -21.38
N LEU A 17 22.68 7.76 -20.63
CA LEU A 17 21.43 7.04 -20.94
C LEU A 17 20.29 7.97 -21.37
N GLY A 18 20.36 9.26 -21.05
CA GLY A 18 19.27 10.20 -21.24
C GLY A 18 19.78 11.42 -21.98
N GLY A 19 19.34 11.61 -23.24
CA GLY A 19 19.76 12.73 -24.09
C GLY A 19 19.37 14.14 -23.60
N LEU A 20 19.08 14.32 -22.32
CA LEU A 20 18.70 15.57 -21.64
C LEU A 20 19.61 15.87 -20.43
N GLY A 21 20.72 15.16 -20.23
CA GLY A 21 21.52 15.25 -19.00
C GLY A 21 21.14 14.19 -17.96
N THR A 22 21.78 14.27 -16.80
CA THR A 22 21.40 13.44 -15.64
C THR A 22 20.02 13.84 -15.14
N THR A 23 19.11 12.87 -15.04
CA THR A 23 17.72 13.08 -14.57
C THR A 23 17.44 12.29 -13.29
N ILE A 24 16.60 12.86 -12.43
CA ILE A 24 16.22 12.28 -11.14
C ILE A 24 14.69 12.27 -11.03
N THR A 25 14.10 11.12 -10.76
CA THR A 25 12.68 10.95 -10.45
C THR A 25 12.51 10.49 -9.01
N ILE A 26 11.71 11.23 -8.24
CA ILE A 26 11.44 10.94 -6.83
C ILE A 26 9.97 10.55 -6.67
N ARG A 27 9.72 9.33 -6.19
CA ARG A 27 8.37 8.83 -5.85
C ARG A 27 8.22 8.76 -4.33
N LYS A 28 7.36 9.63 -3.77
CA LYS A 28 7.06 9.66 -2.33
C LYS A 28 5.74 8.94 -2.04
N ASN A 29 5.79 7.98 -1.12
CA ASN A 29 4.61 7.31 -0.60
C ASN A 29 4.09 8.03 0.65
N ALA A 30 2.76 8.06 0.81
CA ALA A 30 2.14 8.63 2.00
C ALA A 30 2.29 7.66 3.19
N ASP A 31 2.77 8.20 4.31
CA ASP A 31 2.98 7.53 5.60
C ASP A 31 1.77 7.66 6.54
N HIS A 32 0.66 8.19 6.04
CA HIS A 32 -0.61 8.35 6.76
C HIS A 32 -1.78 7.95 5.86
N LEU A 33 -2.93 7.68 6.48
CA LEU A 33 -4.19 7.46 5.78
C LEU A 33 -4.73 8.80 5.27
N ARG A 34 -4.89 8.93 3.96
CA ARG A 34 -5.49 10.08 3.27
C ARG A 34 -6.98 9.88 3.01
N ALA A 35 -7.43 8.64 2.89
CA ALA A 35 -8.86 8.36 2.80
C ALA A 35 -9.56 8.80 4.09
N SER A 36 -10.59 9.62 3.94
CA SER A 36 -11.47 10.05 5.02
C SER A 36 -12.88 9.60 4.69
N GLU A 37 -13.52 8.97 5.66
CA GLU A 37 -14.91 8.53 5.57
C GLU A 37 -15.85 9.71 5.28
N GLU A 38 -15.67 10.82 6.00
CA GLU A 38 -16.40 12.07 5.77
C GLU A 38 -16.23 12.58 4.33
N ARG A 39 -14.99 12.55 3.82
CA ARG A 39 -14.71 12.95 2.44
C ARG A 39 -15.38 12.01 1.44
N MET A 40 -15.31 10.70 1.66
CA MET A 40 -15.90 9.71 0.74
C MET A 40 -17.42 9.87 0.65
N LEU A 41 -18.09 10.14 1.77
CA LEU A 41 -19.53 10.39 1.83
C LEU A 41 -19.89 11.73 1.18
N SER A 42 -19.23 12.83 1.57
CA SER A 42 -19.54 14.17 1.04
C SER A 42 -19.27 14.33 -0.45
N THR A 43 -18.35 13.53 -1.01
CA THR A 43 -18.01 13.54 -2.45
C THR A 43 -18.71 12.44 -3.25
N ASN A 44 -19.62 11.67 -2.64
CA ASN A 44 -20.28 10.52 -3.24
C ASN A 44 -19.32 9.48 -3.85
N GLN A 45 -18.11 9.36 -3.30
CA GLN A 45 -17.17 8.30 -3.70
C GLN A 45 -17.63 6.93 -3.19
N ALA A 46 -18.33 6.89 -2.06
CA ALA A 46 -18.97 5.69 -1.51
C ALA A 46 -20.21 6.10 -0.72
N SER A 47 -21.23 5.23 -0.65
CA SER A 47 -22.37 5.43 0.24
C SER A 47 -22.05 4.92 1.65
N ARG A 48 -22.84 5.36 2.64
CA ARG A 48 -22.77 4.89 4.03
C ARG A 48 -22.92 3.37 4.09
N GLU A 49 -23.91 2.84 3.39
CA GLU A 49 -24.25 1.42 3.36
C GLU A 49 -23.10 0.59 2.79
N MET A 50 -22.44 1.08 1.74
CA MET A 50 -21.28 0.42 1.16
C MET A 50 -20.11 0.35 2.16
N LEU A 51 -19.81 1.45 2.84
CA LEU A 51 -18.73 1.49 3.82
C LEU A 51 -19.02 0.60 5.02
N ASP A 52 -20.25 0.61 5.54
CA ASP A 52 -20.67 -0.23 6.65
C ASP A 52 -20.64 -1.72 6.27
N PHE A 53 -21.10 -2.06 5.06
CA PHE A 53 -21.01 -3.42 4.53
C PHE A 53 -19.55 -3.90 4.44
N LEU A 54 -18.66 -3.09 3.88
CA LEU A 54 -17.25 -3.45 3.73
C LEU A 54 -16.54 -3.56 5.09
N ALA A 55 -16.84 -2.67 6.03
CA ALA A 55 -16.32 -2.76 7.39
C ALA A 55 -16.80 -4.04 8.10
N ALA A 56 -18.06 -4.44 7.90
CA ALA A 56 -18.58 -5.71 8.39
C ALA A 56 -17.92 -6.91 7.71
N ALA A 57 -17.71 -6.86 6.39
CA ALA A 57 -17.04 -7.91 5.62
C ALA A 57 -15.59 -8.14 6.08
N VAL A 58 -14.84 -7.06 6.36
CA VAL A 58 -13.49 -7.14 6.96
C VAL A 58 -13.54 -7.84 8.32
N LYS A 59 -14.45 -7.43 9.20
CA LYS A 59 -14.61 -8.05 10.54
C LYS A 59 -15.06 -9.50 10.48
N ALA A 60 -15.79 -9.88 9.43
CA ALA A 60 -16.22 -11.24 9.14
C ALA A 60 -15.15 -12.08 8.39
N LYS A 61 -13.97 -11.49 8.10
CA LYS A 61 -12.85 -12.15 7.40
C LYS A 61 -13.20 -12.64 6.00
N MET A 62 -14.06 -11.89 5.30
CA MET A 62 -14.37 -12.18 3.91
C MET A 62 -13.19 -11.83 3.01
N ASN A 63 -13.06 -12.54 1.89
CA ASN A 63 -12.10 -12.20 0.85
C ASN A 63 -12.59 -10.97 0.09
N ILE A 64 -11.75 -9.93 0.01
CA ILE A 64 -12.06 -8.67 -0.66
C ILE A 64 -10.99 -8.38 -1.72
N LEU A 65 -11.41 -8.17 -2.96
CA LEU A 65 -10.55 -7.72 -4.05
C LEU A 65 -10.83 -6.24 -4.35
N VAL A 66 -9.81 -5.39 -4.25
CA VAL A 66 -9.90 -3.97 -4.63
C VAL A 66 -9.31 -3.80 -6.03
N ALA A 67 -10.16 -3.52 -7.02
CA ALA A 67 -9.79 -3.39 -8.42
C ALA A 67 -10.05 -1.98 -8.99
N GLY A 68 -9.43 -1.65 -10.13
CA GLY A 68 -9.54 -0.34 -10.78
C GLY A 68 -8.25 0.08 -11.50
N ALA A 69 -8.32 1.15 -12.29
CA ALA A 69 -7.18 1.68 -13.05
C ALA A 69 -6.05 2.22 -12.14
N THR A 70 -4.86 2.42 -12.70
CA THR A 70 -3.73 3.04 -11.98
C THR A 70 -4.12 4.46 -11.54
N GLY A 71 -3.75 4.83 -10.31
CA GLY A 71 -4.03 6.17 -9.77
C GLY A 71 -5.45 6.39 -9.21
N THR A 72 -6.34 5.39 -9.25
CA THR A 72 -7.73 5.56 -8.74
C THR A 72 -7.89 5.41 -7.23
N GLY A 73 -6.79 5.32 -6.47
CA GLY A 73 -6.83 5.26 -5.00
C GLY A 73 -6.98 3.86 -4.38
N LYS A 74 -6.79 2.77 -5.14
CA LYS A 74 -6.89 1.39 -4.63
C LYS A 74 -6.10 1.14 -3.34
N SER A 75 -4.79 1.44 -3.36
CA SER A 75 -3.93 1.23 -2.19
C SER A 75 -4.37 2.08 -1.00
N GLU A 76 -4.91 3.26 -1.25
CA GLU A 76 -5.46 4.13 -0.21
C GLU A 76 -6.74 3.55 0.41
N PHE A 77 -7.62 3.00 -0.43
CA PHE A 77 -8.82 2.31 0.03
C PHE A 77 -8.50 1.03 0.79
N MET A 78 -7.46 0.28 0.39
CA MET A 78 -6.96 -0.86 1.15
C MET A 78 -6.47 -0.46 2.56
N LYS A 79 -5.79 0.69 2.69
CA LYS A 79 -5.41 1.24 4.02
C LYS A 79 -6.65 1.54 4.87
N TYR A 80 -7.70 2.12 4.26
CA TYR A 80 -8.97 2.36 4.94
C TYR A 80 -9.62 1.05 5.41
N LEU A 81 -9.74 0.04 4.54
CA LEU A 81 -10.28 -1.27 4.92
C LEU A 81 -9.46 -1.95 6.03
N ALA A 82 -8.13 -1.84 5.97
CA ALA A 82 -7.24 -2.40 6.99
C ALA A 82 -7.45 -1.77 8.38
N SER A 83 -7.91 -0.52 8.46
CA SER A 83 -8.25 0.14 9.73
C SER A 83 -9.42 -0.54 10.47
N HIS A 84 -10.25 -1.31 9.77
CA HIS A 84 -11.39 -2.04 10.32
C HIS A 84 -11.04 -3.44 10.85
N ILE A 85 -9.79 -3.90 10.68
CA ILE A 85 -9.32 -5.18 11.22
C ILE A 85 -9.36 -5.13 12.76
N PRO A 86 -9.86 -6.17 13.46
CA PRO A 86 -9.96 -6.15 14.93
C PRO A 86 -8.63 -5.87 15.65
N LYS A 87 -8.69 -4.98 16.67
CA LYS A 87 -7.55 -4.59 17.53
C LYS A 87 -7.72 -5.02 19.00
N GLY A 88 -6.71 -4.77 19.83
CA GLY A 88 -6.76 -5.02 21.28
C GLY A 88 -6.74 -6.50 21.68
N LYS A 89 -7.65 -6.96 22.57
CA LYS A 89 -7.71 -8.37 23.00
C LYS A 89 -8.05 -9.37 21.89
N LYS A 90 -8.63 -8.87 20.79
CA LYS A 90 -8.90 -9.63 19.56
C LYS A 90 -7.89 -9.31 18.44
N LYS A 91 -6.71 -8.76 18.78
CA LYS A 91 -5.70 -8.36 17.80
C LYS A 91 -5.28 -9.54 16.94
N GLU A 92 -5.53 -9.43 15.66
CA GLU A 92 -5.18 -10.45 14.68
C GLU A 92 -3.81 -10.15 14.08
N ARG A 93 -3.02 -11.19 13.81
CA ARG A 93 -1.78 -11.05 13.03
C ARG A 93 -2.15 -11.00 11.55
N THR A 94 -1.88 -9.89 10.90
CA THR A 94 -2.11 -9.70 9.47
C THR A 94 -0.77 -9.63 8.76
N LEU A 95 -0.56 -10.54 7.81
CA LEU A 95 0.59 -10.50 6.94
C LEU A 95 0.31 -9.56 5.75
N VAL A 96 1.25 -8.66 5.47
CA VAL A 96 1.16 -7.72 4.36
C VAL A 96 2.31 -8.03 3.42
N VAL A 97 2.01 -8.58 2.25
CA VAL A 97 3.02 -8.98 1.25
C VAL A 97 2.90 -8.04 0.05
N GLU A 98 3.98 -7.32 -0.25
CA GLU A 98 4.03 -6.34 -1.34
C GLU A 98 5.35 -6.47 -2.12
N ASP A 99 5.34 -6.28 -3.44
CA ASP A 99 6.59 -6.23 -4.23
C ASP A 99 7.42 -5.00 -3.85
N ASN A 100 6.76 -3.85 -3.81
CA ASN A 100 7.32 -2.60 -3.32
C ASN A 100 6.40 -2.06 -2.22
N PRO A 101 6.90 -1.88 -0.97
CA PRO A 101 6.06 -1.39 0.12
C PRO A 101 5.43 -0.03 -0.18
N GLU A 102 4.10 0.03 -0.15
CA GLU A 102 3.29 1.24 -0.35
C GLU A 102 2.25 1.43 0.77
N LEU A 103 1.83 0.35 1.42
CA LEU A 103 0.77 0.40 2.43
C LEU A 103 1.24 0.88 3.80
N TYR A 104 2.44 0.48 4.25
CA TYR A 104 3.02 0.85 5.55
C TYR A 104 2.07 0.71 6.77
N LEU A 105 1.15 -0.26 6.73
CA LEU A 105 0.06 -0.39 7.73
C LEU A 105 0.56 -0.47 9.18
N HIS A 106 1.70 -1.13 9.41
CA HIS A 106 2.32 -1.25 10.73
C HIS A 106 2.73 0.11 11.34
N ARG A 107 2.94 1.14 10.52
CA ARG A 107 3.27 2.51 10.97
C ARG A 107 2.02 3.36 11.13
N ILE A 108 1.08 3.24 10.18
CA ILE A 108 -0.17 4.01 10.17
C ILE A 108 -1.08 3.58 11.34
N PHE A 109 -1.07 2.29 11.67
CA PHE A 109 -1.93 1.68 12.69
C PHE A 109 -1.10 0.89 13.72
N PRO A 110 -0.31 1.57 14.57
CA PRO A 110 0.61 0.91 15.51
C PRO A 110 -0.09 0.01 16.55
N GLU A 111 -1.39 0.23 16.77
CA GLU A 111 -2.22 -0.58 17.64
C GLU A 111 -2.64 -1.94 17.02
N HIS A 112 -2.39 -2.16 15.72
CA HIS A 112 -2.63 -3.42 14.99
C HIS A 112 -1.36 -4.29 14.90
N HIS A 113 -1.48 -5.56 14.46
CA HIS A 113 -0.34 -6.50 14.34
C HIS A 113 -0.08 -6.78 12.86
N PHE A 114 0.34 -5.74 12.15
CA PHE A 114 0.74 -5.86 10.76
C PHE A 114 2.20 -6.31 10.66
N VAL A 115 2.42 -7.43 9.97
CA VAL A 115 3.75 -7.97 9.69
C VAL A 115 4.05 -7.70 8.20
N PRO A 116 4.88 -6.68 7.87
CA PRO A 116 5.24 -6.40 6.50
C PRO A 116 6.24 -7.43 5.97
N MET A 117 6.02 -7.89 4.74
CA MET A 117 6.92 -8.72 3.96
C MET A 117 7.05 -8.11 2.56
N GLN A 118 8.26 -8.19 2.03
CA GLN A 118 8.54 -7.73 0.68
C GLN A 118 8.85 -8.93 -0.22
N CYS A 119 8.24 -9.00 -1.39
CA CYS A 119 8.60 -10.00 -2.38
C CYS A 119 10.05 -9.78 -2.82
N ARG A 120 10.81 -10.88 -2.92
CA ARG A 120 12.16 -10.90 -3.48
C ARG A 120 12.11 -11.81 -4.70
N ALA A 121 12.75 -11.38 -5.79
CA ALA A 121 12.99 -12.30 -6.89
C ALA A 121 13.80 -13.48 -6.34
N SER A 122 13.40 -14.71 -6.67
CA SER A 122 14.27 -15.86 -6.46
C SER A 122 15.46 -15.70 -7.40
N GLU A 123 16.67 -15.62 -6.86
CA GLU A 123 17.87 -15.81 -7.67
C GLU A 123 17.82 -17.24 -8.20
N VAL A 124 17.38 -17.41 -9.46
CA VAL A 124 17.80 -18.57 -10.22
C VAL A 124 19.25 -18.24 -10.58
N GLU A 125 20.21 -18.82 -9.87
CA GLU A 125 21.60 -18.80 -10.30
C GLU A 125 21.66 -19.33 -11.74
N GLU A 126 21.90 -18.44 -12.71
CA GLU A 126 22.46 -18.84 -14.00
C GLU A 126 23.92 -19.28 -13.77
N ASN A 127 24.12 -20.39 -13.08
CA ASN A 127 25.32 -21.19 -13.23
C ASN A 127 25.14 -22.05 -14.50
N ALA A 128 25.13 -21.37 -15.65
CA ALA A 128 25.31 -22.02 -16.94
C ALA A 128 26.82 -22.21 -17.15
N ILE A 129 27.18 -23.49 -17.21
CA ILE A 129 28.50 -24.08 -17.48
C ILE A 129 29.13 -23.51 -18.76
#